data_AF-A0A7S2N726-F1
#
_entry.id   AF-A0A7S2N726-F1
#
_cell.length_a   1.000
_cell.length_b   1.000
_cell.length_c   1.000
_cell.angle_alpha   90.00
_cell.angle_beta   90.00
_cell.angle_gamma   90.00
#
_symmetry.space_group_name_H-M   'P 1'
#
loop_
_entity.id
_entity.type
_entity.pdbx_description
1 polymer ?
#
loop_
_entity_poly.entity_id
_entity_poly.type
_entity_poly.pdbx_seq_one_letter_code
_entity_poly.pdbx_strand_id
1 'polypeptide(L)'
;FLGLRSYEDVLRTFAAAKRDLGEVLSAIEFLDAESYELVNAHLDERPPLEPACRHYMVVELSGSNAAHDEEKLTSFLEGVMEAGIVVDGTIAQDQAQSQAIWRVREGITE
;
A
#
# COMPACT_ATOMS: atom_id res chain seq x y z
N PHE A 1 2.61 -1.25 0.03
CA PHE A 1 1.47 -1.73 0.83
C PHE A 1 1.56 -1.13 2.22
N LEU A 2 0.48 -0.57 2.75
CA LEU A 2 0.48 0.26 3.97
C LEU A 2 -0.58 -0.25 4.94
N GLY A 3 -0.26 -0.27 6.24
CA GLY A 3 -1.17 -0.57 7.35
C GLY A 3 -1.53 0.68 8.13
N LEU A 4 -2.83 0.87 8.41
CA LEU A 4 -3.38 2.07 9.05
C LEU A 4 -4.37 1.71 10.19
N ARG A 5 -4.44 2.58 11.19
CA ARG A 5 -5.27 2.36 12.39
C ARG A 5 -6.71 2.85 12.25
N SER A 6 -6.92 3.88 11.44
CA SER A 6 -8.22 4.51 11.28
C SER A 6 -8.50 4.90 9.82
N TYR A 7 -9.77 5.04 9.47
CA TYR A 7 -10.18 5.54 8.17
C TYR A 7 -9.76 7.01 7.95
N GLU A 8 -9.60 7.79 9.01
CA GLU A 8 -9.06 9.14 8.90
C GLU A 8 -7.61 9.11 8.41
N ASP A 9 -6.81 8.17 8.91
CA ASP A 9 -5.43 7.98 8.45
C ASP A 9 -5.37 7.54 6.98
N VAL A 10 -6.35 6.75 6.52
CA VAL A 10 -6.51 6.38 5.10
C VAL A 10 -6.69 7.64 4.24
N LEU A 11 -7.60 8.53 4.63
CA LEU A 11 -7.83 9.78 3.89
C LEU A 11 -6.61 10.72 3.90
N ARG A 12 -5.91 10.81 5.05
CA ARG A 12 -4.68 11.60 5.17
C ARG A 12 -3.57 11.03 4.28
N THR A 13 -3.42 9.71 4.24
CA THR A 13 -2.45 9.01 3.41
C THR A 13 -2.77 9.18 1.93
N PHE A 14 -4.04 9.09 1.54
CA PHE A 14 -4.51 9.35 0.18
C PHE A 14 -4.19 10.79 -0.27
N ALA A 15 -4.46 11.77 0.59
CA ALA A 15 -4.14 13.17 0.31
C ALA A 15 -2.64 13.41 0.17
N ALA A 16 -1.81 12.80 1.04
CA ALA A 16 -0.36 12.86 0.95
C ALA A 16 0.15 12.20 -0.34
N ALA A 17 -0.36 11.01 -0.70
CA ALA A 17 0.03 10.31 -1.92
C ALA A 17 -0.25 11.15 -3.17
N LYS A 18 -1.44 11.76 -3.26
CA LYS A 18 -1.77 12.67 -4.38
C LYS A 18 -0.86 13.90 -4.45
N ARG A 19 -0.44 14.44 -3.31
CA ARG A 19 0.42 15.61 -3.26
C ARG A 19 1.88 15.28 -3.62
N ASP A 20 2.39 14.19 -3.09
CA ASP A 20 3.83 13.88 -3.09
C ASP A 20 4.23 13.00 -4.29
N LEU A 21 3.35 12.10 -4.73
CA LEU A 21 3.60 11.18 -5.84
C LEU A 21 3.10 11.75 -7.18
N GLY A 22 2.02 12.53 -7.15
CA GLY A 22 1.56 13.34 -8.27
C GLY A 22 1.34 12.55 -9.56
N GLU A 23 2.07 12.91 -10.61
CA GLU A 23 1.90 12.42 -11.97
C GLU A 23 2.29 10.97 -12.20
N VAL A 24 3.10 10.37 -11.32
CA VAL A 24 3.53 8.98 -11.44
C VAL A 24 2.62 8.01 -10.68
N LEU A 25 1.63 8.52 -9.94
CA LEU A 25 0.67 7.70 -9.21
C LEU A 25 -0.27 6.96 -10.19
N SER A 26 -0.21 5.63 -10.22
CA SER A 26 -1.05 4.81 -11.10
C SER A 26 -2.30 4.28 -10.42
N ALA A 27 -2.18 3.84 -9.16
CA ALA A 27 -3.31 3.28 -8.42
C ALA A 27 -3.24 3.57 -6.92
N ILE A 28 -4.42 3.72 -6.30
CA ILE A 28 -4.60 3.68 -4.85
C ILE A 28 -5.81 2.81 -4.54
N GLU A 29 -5.58 1.72 -3.82
CA GLU A 29 -6.62 0.77 -3.40
C GLU A 29 -6.71 0.70 -1.89
N PHE A 30 -7.92 0.44 -1.38
CA PHE A 30 -8.22 0.28 0.03
C PHE A 30 -8.72 -1.13 0.32
N LEU A 31 -8.33 -1.67 1.48
CA LEU A 31 -8.83 -2.92 2.02
C LEU A 31 -9.16 -2.71 3.51
N ASP A 32 -10.29 -3.25 3.97
CA ASP A 32 -10.55 -3.40 5.41
C ASP A 32 -9.89 -4.68 5.97
N ALA A 33 -9.85 -4.77 7.29
CA ALA A 33 -9.25 -5.91 7.97
C ALA A 33 -9.94 -7.23 7.65
N GLU A 34 -11.28 -7.25 7.57
CA GLU A 34 -12.05 -8.47 7.35
C GLU A 34 -11.74 -9.07 5.96
N SER A 35 -11.69 -8.22 4.94
CA SER A 35 -11.34 -8.62 3.57
C SER A 35 -9.89 -9.07 3.47
N TYR A 36 -8.98 -8.36 4.14
CA TYR A 36 -7.56 -8.73 4.17
C TYR A 36 -7.31 -10.06 4.90
N GLU A 37 -7.95 -10.28 6.04
CA GLU A 37 -7.86 -11.56 6.77
C GLU A 37 -8.45 -12.70 5.95
N LEU A 38 -9.62 -12.49 5.34
CA LEU A 38 -10.28 -13.51 4.53
C LEU A 38 -9.44 -13.91 3.33
N VAL A 39 -8.86 -12.94 2.61
CA VAL A 39 -8.08 -13.23 1.42
C VAL A 39 -6.78 -13.95 1.77
N ASN A 40 -6.10 -13.55 2.85
CA ASN A 40 -4.87 -14.22 3.31
C ASN A 40 -5.15 -15.63 3.89
N ALA A 41 -6.38 -15.92 4.32
CA ALA A 41 -6.75 -17.27 4.75
C ALA A 41 -6.95 -18.25 3.57
N HIS A 42 -7.14 -17.74 2.36
CA HIS A 42 -7.47 -18.54 1.16
C HIS A 42 -6.43 -18.45 0.04
N LEU A 43 -5.58 -17.43 0.04
CA LEU A 43 -4.44 -17.32 -0.87
C LEU A 43 -3.23 -18.05 -0.30
N ASP A 44 -2.53 -18.80 -1.16
CA ASP A 44 -1.23 -19.40 -0.83
C ASP A 44 -0.06 -18.38 -0.85
N GLU A 45 -0.37 -17.08 -0.90
CA GLU A 45 0.60 -15.98 -0.90
C GLU A 45 0.90 -15.53 0.53
N ARG A 46 2.16 -15.21 0.81
CA ARG A 46 2.53 -14.64 2.11
C ARG A 46 1.92 -13.23 2.24
N PRO A 47 1.24 -12.91 3.35
CA PRO A 47 0.68 -11.58 3.54
C PRO A 47 1.79 -10.51 3.50
N PRO A 48 1.57 -9.37 2.79
CA PRO A 48 2.56 -8.29 2.71
C PRO A 48 2.95 -7.69 4.06
N LEU A 49 2.01 -7.66 5.00
CA LEU A 49 2.18 -7.20 6.38
C LEU A 49 1.50 -8.20 7.32
N GLU A 50 1.89 -8.23 8.59
CA GLU A 50 1.14 -9.01 9.58
C GLU A 50 -0.28 -8.42 9.73
N PRO A 51 -1.34 -9.24 9.87
CA PRO A 51 -2.71 -8.77 10.05
C PRO A 51 -2.92 -8.14 11.43
N ALA A 52 -2.40 -6.92 11.63
CA ALA A 52 -2.42 -6.18 12.88
C ALA A 52 -3.13 -4.81 12.79
N CYS A 53 -3.47 -4.38 11.57
CA CYS A 53 -4.12 -3.10 11.29
C CYS A 53 -5.60 -3.28 10.95
N ARG A 54 -6.39 -2.21 11.17
CA ARG A 54 -7.83 -2.18 10.83
C ARG A 54 -8.07 -1.85 9.36
N HIS A 55 -7.11 -1.20 8.73
CA HIS A 55 -7.18 -0.71 7.36
C HIS A 55 -5.86 -0.95 6.66
N TYR A 56 -5.93 -1.24 5.37
CA TYR A 56 -4.76 -1.39 4.52
C TYR A 56 -4.94 -0.60 3.23
N MET A 57 -3.82 -0.15 2.65
CA MET A 57 -3.78 0.53 1.37
C MET A 57 -2.70 -0.03 0.46
N VAL A 58 -3.03 -0.15 -0.82
CA VAL A 58 -2.06 -0.37 -1.90
C VAL A 58 -1.85 0.97 -2.60
N VAL A 59 -0.59 1.33 -2.82
CA VAL A 59 -0.18 2.49 -3.60
C VAL A 59 0.76 1.98 -4.67
N GLU A 60 0.47 2.28 -5.92
CA GLU A 60 1.28 1.90 -7.08
C GLU A 60 1.72 3.15 -7.84
N LEU A 61 2.96 3.11 -8.32
CA LEU A 61 3.52 4.10 -9.22
C LEU A 61 3.78 3.48 -10.61
N SER A 62 3.55 4.27 -11.65
CA SER A 62 3.93 3.98 -13.03
C SER A 62 4.47 5.25 -13.66
N GLY A 63 5.80 5.38 -13.68
CA GLY A 63 6.51 6.48 -14.30
C GLY A 63 7.51 6.00 -15.36
N SER A 64 8.17 6.95 -16.01
CA SER A 64 9.15 6.68 -17.07
C SER A 64 10.58 6.45 -16.55
N ASN A 65 10.82 6.61 -15.24
CA ASN A 65 12.12 6.44 -14.61
C ASN A 65 11.98 5.72 -13.28
N ALA A 66 12.21 4.40 -13.29
CA ALA A 66 12.04 3.53 -12.13
C ALA A 66 12.83 4.00 -10.89
N ALA A 67 14.07 4.48 -11.07
CA ALA A 67 14.89 4.93 -9.93
C ALA A 67 14.30 6.18 -9.26
N HIS A 68 13.76 7.10 -10.05
CA HIS A 68 13.10 8.30 -9.53
C HIS A 68 11.77 7.98 -8.86
N ASP A 69 11.02 7.03 -9.43
CA ASP A 69 9.75 6.57 -8.86
C ASP A 69 9.96 5.85 -7.53
N GLU A 70 11.00 5.01 -7.43
CA GLU A 70 11.40 4.33 -6.19
C GLU A 70 11.83 5.32 -5.10
N GLU A 71 12.62 6.34 -5.45
CA GLU A 71 13.05 7.39 -4.52
C GLU A 71 11.85 8.21 -4.00
N LYS A 72 10.92 8.57 -4.89
CA LYS A 72 9.66 9.24 -4.51
C LYS A 72 8.81 8.37 -3.58
N LEU A 73 8.65 7.09 -3.90
CA LEU A 73 7.84 6.16 -3.09
C LEU A 73 8.45 5.97 -1.69
N THR A 74 9.76 5.84 -1.62
CA THR A 74 10.51 5.69 -0.37
C THR A 74 10.37 6.95 0.48
N SER A 75 10.61 8.12 -0.10
CA SER A 75 10.46 9.41 0.59
C SER A 75 9.03 9.64 1.09
N PHE A 76 8.04 9.26 0.29
CA PHE A 76 6.63 9.30 0.68
C PHE A 76 6.34 8.39 1.88
N LEU A 77 6.79 7.13 1.83
CA LEU A 77 6.58 6.16 2.90
C LEU A 77 7.21 6.65 4.21
N GLU A 78 8.47 7.10 4.15
CA GLU A 78 9.18 7.67 5.30
C GLU A 78 8.38 8.84 5.90
N GLY A 79 7.94 9.79 5.07
CA GLY A 79 7.19 10.96 5.54
C GLY A 79 5.85 10.61 6.22
N VAL A 80 5.08 9.65 5.69
CA VAL A 80 3.80 9.26 6.31
C VAL A 80 3.98 8.39 7.56
N MET A 81 5.08 7.63 7.65
CA MET A 81 5.44 6.87 8.85
C MET A 81 5.96 7.78 9.96
N GLU A 82 6.85 8.74 9.64
CA GLU A 82 7.35 9.74 10.59
C GLU A 82 6.22 10.62 11.15
N ALA A 83 5.23 10.96 10.32
CA ALA A 83 4.03 11.68 10.75
C ALA A 83 3.07 10.82 11.62
N GLY A 84 3.34 9.52 11.78
CA GLY A 84 2.53 8.59 12.57
C GLY A 84 1.16 8.26 11.95
N ILE A 85 0.99 8.55 10.65
CA ILE A 85 -0.24 8.31 9.89
C ILE A 85 -0.30 6.84 9.48
N VAL A 86 0.80 6.33 8.92
CA VAL A 86 0.99 4.91 8.60
C VAL A 86 1.74 4.24 9.74
N VAL A 87 1.27 3.08 10.19
CA VAL A 87 1.90 2.35 11.31
C VAL A 87 2.86 1.26 10.86
N ASP A 88 2.64 0.71 9.67
CA ASP A 88 3.51 -0.29 9.06
C ASP A 88 3.40 -0.19 7.54
N GLY A 89 4.46 -0.54 6.82
CA GLY A 89 4.49 -0.40 5.38
C GLY A 89 5.65 -1.15 4.75
N THR A 90 5.40 -1.65 3.54
CA THR A 90 6.40 -2.35 2.73
C THR A 90 6.36 -1.88 1.27
N ILE A 91 7.55 -1.80 0.66
CA ILE A 91 7.75 -1.46 -0.75
C ILE A 91 8.20 -2.73 -1.48
N ALA A 92 7.55 -3.02 -2.61
CA ALA A 92 7.97 -4.11 -3.48
C ALA A 92 9.36 -3.82 -4.07
N GLN A 93 10.29 -4.75 -3.89
CA GLN A 93 11.68 -4.66 -4.37
C GLN A 93 11.82 -5.12 -5.83
N ASP A 94 10.86 -5.90 -6.31
CA ASP A 94 10.85 -6.40 -7.68
C ASP A 94 9.40 -6.61 -8.19
N GLN A 95 9.31 -6.97 -9.47
CA GLN A 95 8.03 -7.20 -10.13
C GLN A 95 7.27 -8.39 -9.53
N ALA A 96 7.95 -9.42 -9.03
CA ALA A 96 7.30 -10.59 -8.44
C ALA A 96 6.63 -10.21 -7.11
N GLN A 97 7.29 -9.42 -6.28
CA GLN A 97 6.72 -8.90 -5.04
C GLN A 97 5.58 -7.91 -5.30
N SER A 98 5.69 -7.07 -6.35
CA SER A 98 4.59 -6.18 -6.76
C SER A 98 3.36 -6.99 -7.17
N GLN A 99 3.53 -8.04 -7.98
CA GLN A 99 2.44 -8.95 -8.34
C GLN A 99 1.85 -9.68 -7.13
N ALA A 100 2.68 -10.13 -6.18
CA ALA A 100 2.20 -10.78 -4.97
C ALA A 100 1.32 -9.84 -4.14
N ILE A 101 1.70 -8.56 -4.02
CA ILE A 101 0.87 -7.53 -3.37
C ILE A 101 -0.47 -7.35 -4.11
N TRP A 102 -0.43 -7.29 -5.44
CA TRP A 102 -1.66 -7.13 -6.23
C TRP A 102 -2.59 -8.32 -6.14
N ARG A 103 -2.07 -9.56 -6.11
CA ARG A 103 -2.88 -10.78 -5.93
C ARG A 103 -3.74 -10.75 -4.66
N VAL A 104 -3.21 -10.17 -3.58
CA VAL A 104 -3.97 -9.98 -2.34
C VAL A 104 -5.18 -9.06 -2.58
N ARG A 105 -5.00 -7.95 -3.30
CA ARG A 105 -6.10 -7.02 -3.59
C ARG A 105 -7.09 -7.59 -4.61
N GLU A 106 -6.60 -8.26 -5.64
CA GLU A 106 -7.41 -8.89 -6.69
C GLU A 106 -8.19 -10.12 -6.20
N GLY A 107 -7.72 -10.78 -5.14
CA GLY A 107 -8.40 -11.89 -4.50
C GLY A 107 -9.66 -11.50 -3.72
N ILE A 108 -9.87 -10.20 -3.47
CA ILE A 108 -11.09 -9.68 -2.85
C ILE A 108 -12.15 -9.46 -3.93
N THR A 109 -13.24 -10.23 -3.86
CA THR A 109 -14.40 -10.09 -4.75
C THR A 109 -15.16 -8.78 -4.50
N GLU A 110 -15.55 -8.11 -5.60
CA GLU A 110 -16.34 -6.86 -5.62
C GLU A 110 -17.85 -7.07 -5.44
#